data_AF-A0A7X0Z5W8-F1
#
_entry.id   AF-A0A7X0Z5W8-F1
#
_cell.length_a   1.000
_cell.length_b   1.000
_cell.length_c   1.000
_cell.angle_alpha   90.00
_cell.angle_beta   90.00
_cell.angle_gamma   90.00
#
_symmetry.space_group_name_H-M   'P 1'
#
loop_
_entity.id
_entity.type
_entity.pdbx_description
1 polymer ?
#
loop_
_entity_poly.entity_id
_entity_poly.type
_entity_poly.pdbx_seq_one_letter_code
_entity_poly.pdbx_strand_id
1 'polypeptide(L)'
;MKFIDGFQKYYEKPPVWVVLEIMTMSKLKPFIVYLSNAKPRNTKLKKIRNGIRYTSMLRNECAHNRPIIFNLRNNNHHISKPIYTNAKRKGFTNEEIQIYKVAQIFALMDLHALVCGDGMRRNRFKDFVVFKQEFQRVEDLFQDNKYISRFQSAINRLVDIYQI
;
A
#
# COMPACT_ATOMS: atom_id res chain seq x y z
N MET A 1 30.24 -1.55 -7.87
CA MET A 1 28.86 -1.94 -8.19
C MET A 1 28.81 -3.46 -8.20
N LYS A 2 28.05 -4.11 -7.29
CA LYS A 2 27.94 -5.58 -7.33
C LYS A 2 27.03 -5.96 -8.49
N PHE A 3 27.59 -6.71 -9.44
CA PHE A 3 26.83 -7.31 -10.53
C PHE A 3 26.04 -8.51 -9.98
N ILE A 4 24.80 -8.67 -10.45
CA ILE A 4 23.91 -9.77 -10.11
C ILE A 4 24.19 -10.90 -11.10
N ASP A 5 24.60 -12.05 -10.57
CA ASP A 5 24.89 -13.23 -11.37
C ASP A 5 23.66 -13.67 -12.18
N GLY A 6 23.90 -14.01 -13.45
CA GLY A 6 22.86 -14.38 -14.42
C GLY A 6 22.36 -13.22 -15.29
N PHE A 7 22.71 -11.97 -14.97
CA PHE A 7 22.25 -10.79 -15.72
C PHE A 7 23.34 -10.06 -16.52
N GLN A 8 24.58 -10.57 -16.53
CA GLN A 8 25.74 -9.91 -17.14
C GLN A 8 25.52 -9.54 -18.61
N LYS A 9 24.89 -10.44 -19.39
CA LYS A 9 24.59 -10.22 -20.82
C LYS A 9 23.63 -9.06 -21.10
N TYR A 10 22.99 -8.51 -20.07
CA TYR A 10 22.00 -7.44 -20.21
C TYR A 10 22.50 -6.08 -19.74
N TYR A 11 23.74 -5.92 -19.26
CA TYR A 11 24.17 -4.66 -18.66
C TYR A 11 24.41 -3.52 -19.66
N GLU A 12 24.82 -3.82 -20.89
CA GLU A 12 25.02 -2.79 -21.92
C GLU A 12 23.69 -2.32 -22.54
N LYS A 13 22.72 -3.23 -22.69
CA LYS A 13 21.40 -2.98 -23.28
C LYS A 13 20.33 -3.69 -22.45
N PRO A 14 20.02 -3.20 -21.24
CA PRO A 14 19.09 -3.89 -20.37
C PRO A 14 17.68 -3.77 -20.93
N PRO A 15 17.00 -4.89 -21.27
CA PRO A 15 15.59 -4.83 -21.58
C PRO A 15 14.82 -4.41 -20.31
N VAL A 16 13.66 -3.76 -20.50
CA VAL A 16 12.92 -3.16 -19.37
C VAL A 16 12.57 -4.17 -18.27
N TRP A 17 12.33 -5.44 -18.63
CA TRP A 17 12.03 -6.50 -17.66
C TRP A 17 13.23 -6.81 -16.75
N VAL A 18 14.46 -6.80 -17.28
CA VAL A 18 15.68 -6.99 -16.46
C VAL A 18 15.82 -5.85 -15.47
N VAL A 19 15.58 -4.62 -15.92
CA VAL A 19 15.61 -3.44 -15.05
C VAL A 19 14.62 -3.60 -13.90
N LEU A 20 13.41 -4.09 -14.16
CA LEU A 20 12.41 -4.33 -13.12
C LEU A 20 12.81 -5.46 -12.16
N GLU A 21 13.40 -6.55 -12.67
CA GLU A 21 13.82 -7.72 -11.89
C GLU A 21 14.93 -7.37 -10.88
N ILE A 22 15.93 -6.59 -11.32
CA ILE A 22 17.09 -6.22 -10.50
C ILE A 22 16.83 -5.02 -9.59
N MET A 23 15.72 -4.31 -9.79
CA MET A 23 15.45 -3.04 -9.12
C MET A 23 14.87 -3.28 -7.73
N THR A 24 15.68 -2.99 -6.72
CA THR A 24 15.21 -2.92 -5.34
C THR A 24 14.17 -1.81 -5.16
N MET A 25 13.32 -1.94 -4.15
CA MET A 25 12.34 -0.89 -3.80
C MET A 25 13.02 0.47 -3.52
N SER A 26 14.26 0.48 -3.03
CA SER A 26 15.05 1.70 -2.82
C SER A 26 15.43 2.41 -4.13
N LYS A 27 15.57 1.68 -5.23
CA LYS A 27 15.81 2.22 -6.59
C LYS A 27 14.50 2.51 -7.33
N LEU A 28 13.46 1.71 -7.10
CA LEU A 28 12.15 1.87 -7.75
C LEU A 28 11.46 3.17 -7.37
N LYS A 29 11.49 3.56 -6.09
CA LYS A 29 10.89 4.82 -5.62
C LYS A 29 11.42 6.07 -6.35
N PRO A 30 12.75 6.35 -6.35
CA PRO A 30 13.27 7.53 -7.04
C PRO A 30 13.02 7.45 -8.55
N PHE A 31 13.04 6.25 -9.13
CA PHE A 31 12.69 6.07 -10.54
C PHE A 31 11.24 6.44 -10.86
N ILE A 32 10.28 6.02 -10.04
CA ILE A 32 8.86 6.43 -10.16
C ILE A 32 8.71 7.95 -10.02
N VAL A 33 9.44 8.56 -9.08
CA VAL A 33 9.44 10.03 -8.90
C VAL A 33 9.95 10.72 -10.17
N TYR A 34 11.09 10.26 -10.70
CA TYR A 34 11.67 10.74 -11.96
C TYR A 34 10.67 10.61 -13.11
N LEU A 35 10.09 9.43 -13.32
CA LEU A 35 9.11 9.20 -14.39
C LEU A 35 7.87 10.09 -14.25
N SER A 36 7.35 10.24 -13.03
CA SER A 36 6.20 11.10 -12.77
C SER A 36 6.51 12.58 -13.03
N ASN A 37 7.75 13.02 -12.80
CA ASN A 37 8.19 14.38 -13.12
C ASN A 37 8.38 14.57 -14.62
N ALA A 38 8.97 13.58 -15.30
CA ALA A 38 9.19 13.60 -16.75
C ALA A 38 7.87 13.54 -17.55
N LYS A 39 6.82 12.95 -16.97
CA LYS A 39 5.48 12.85 -17.58
C LYS A 39 4.42 13.52 -16.68
N PRO A 40 4.46 14.86 -16.54
CA PRO A 40 3.64 15.57 -15.56
C PRO A 40 2.14 15.55 -15.87
N ARG A 41 1.72 15.21 -17.09
CA ARG A 41 0.31 15.05 -17.44
C ARG A 41 -0.23 13.64 -17.13
N ASN A 42 0.65 12.69 -16.81
CA ASN A 42 0.25 11.31 -16.52
C ASN A 42 -0.28 11.18 -15.08
N THR A 43 -1.59 11.18 -14.93
CA THR A 43 -2.29 11.08 -13.64
C THR A 43 -2.07 9.72 -12.95
N LYS A 44 -1.93 8.64 -13.72
CA LYS A 44 -1.62 7.30 -13.20
C LYS A 44 -0.26 7.28 -12.52
N LEU A 45 0.78 7.82 -13.17
CA LEU A 45 2.12 7.93 -12.57
C LEU A 45 2.13 8.81 -11.33
N LYS A 46 1.37 9.91 -11.31
CA LYS A 46 1.21 10.74 -10.10
C LYS A 46 0.60 9.97 -8.94
N LYS A 47 -0.45 9.19 -9.19
CA LYS A 47 -1.06 8.32 -8.16
C LYS A 47 -0.07 7.30 -7.64
N ILE A 48 0.66 6.62 -8.53
CA ILE A 48 1.72 5.67 -8.16
C ILE A 48 2.79 6.34 -7.29
N ARG A 49 3.29 7.50 -7.70
CA ARG A 49 4.25 8.30 -6.92
C ARG A 49 3.74 8.64 -5.52
N ASN A 50 2.47 9.01 -5.38
CA ASN A 50 1.90 9.39 -4.08
C ASN A 50 1.75 8.18 -3.15
N GLY A 51 1.41 7.01 -3.69
CA GLY A 51 1.22 5.78 -2.91
C GLY A 51 2.50 5.00 -2.58
N ILE A 52 3.54 5.06 -3.44
CA ILE A 52 4.70 4.16 -3.34
C ILE A 52 5.48 4.28 -2.03
N ARG A 53 5.49 5.47 -1.41
CA ARG A 53 6.10 5.67 -0.09
C ARG A 53 5.41 4.79 0.96
N TYR A 54 4.09 4.80 0.99
CA TYR A 54 3.28 4.08 1.98
C TYR A 54 3.42 2.56 1.81
N THR A 55 3.28 2.07 0.58
CA THR A 55 3.37 0.64 0.28
C THR A 55 4.74 0.07 0.61
N SER A 56 5.79 0.83 0.34
CA SER A 56 7.15 0.41 0.66
C SER A 56 7.44 0.33 2.16
N MET A 57 6.83 1.22 2.96
CA MET A 57 6.99 1.21 4.42
C MET A 57 6.27 0.00 4.99
N LEU A 58 5.06 -0.27 4.53
CA LEU A 58 4.31 -1.47 4.91
C LEU A 58 5.06 -2.76 4.51
N ARG A 59 5.58 -2.83 3.28
CA ARG A 59 6.43 -3.96 2.83
C ARG A 59 7.62 -4.17 3.78
N ASN A 60 8.27 -3.09 4.21
CA ASN A 60 9.41 -3.17 5.12
C ASN A 60 8.99 -3.71 6.48
N GLU A 61 7.84 -3.30 7.02
CA GLU A 61 7.30 -3.84 8.26
C GLU A 61 6.95 -5.32 8.15
N CYS A 62 6.33 -5.74 7.04
CA CYS A 62 6.06 -7.16 6.78
C CYS A 62 7.36 -7.97 6.67
N ALA A 63 8.39 -7.45 6.00
CA ALA A 63 9.69 -8.12 5.89
C ALA A 63 10.40 -8.31 7.23
N HIS A 64 10.04 -7.50 8.24
CA HIS A 64 10.52 -7.63 9.62
C HIS A 64 9.48 -8.30 10.55
N ASN A 65 8.44 -8.94 10.01
CA ASN A 65 7.38 -9.63 10.75
C ASN A 65 6.71 -8.76 11.83
N ARG A 66 6.57 -7.45 11.59
CA ARG A 66 5.91 -6.56 12.54
C ARG A 66 4.39 -6.76 12.50
N PRO A 67 3.72 -7.07 13.62
CA PRO A 67 2.27 -7.27 13.63
C PRO A 67 1.52 -6.01 13.19
N ILE A 68 0.48 -6.17 12.37
CA ILE A 68 -0.24 -5.06 11.75
C ILE A 68 -1.01 -4.22 12.77
N ILE A 69 -1.49 -4.85 13.85
CA ILE A 69 -2.23 -4.23 14.95
C ILE A 69 -1.32 -3.55 15.98
N PHE A 70 0.00 -3.64 15.82
CA PHE A 70 0.94 -3.00 16.73
C PHE A 70 1.11 -1.52 16.38
N ASN A 71 1.20 -0.66 17.41
CA ASN A 71 1.37 0.80 17.25
C ASN A 71 0.32 1.48 16.37
N LEU A 72 -0.96 1.09 16.52
CA LEU A 72 -2.08 1.75 15.82
C LEU A 72 -2.34 3.18 16.30
N ARG A 73 -1.87 3.53 17.50
CA ARG A 73 -1.88 4.92 17.97
C ARG A 73 -1.04 5.77 17.01
N ASN A 74 -1.59 6.88 16.56
CA ASN A 74 -0.91 7.74 15.61
C ASN A 74 0.38 8.30 16.24
N ASN A 75 1.53 7.85 15.71
CA ASN A 75 2.85 8.26 16.17
C ASN A 75 3.33 9.45 15.32
N ASN A 76 2.72 10.63 15.43
CA ASN A 76 3.17 11.85 14.73
C ASN A 76 3.43 11.72 13.21
N HIS A 77 2.82 10.75 12.52
CA HIS A 77 3.09 10.54 11.10
C HIS A 77 2.20 11.46 10.25
N HIS A 78 2.82 12.31 9.44
CA HIS A 78 2.09 13.14 8.50
C HIS A 78 1.58 12.33 7.29
N ILE A 79 0.27 12.38 7.06
CA ILE A 79 -0.37 11.79 5.87
C ILE A 79 -0.42 12.83 4.76
N SER A 80 0.10 12.47 3.58
CA SER A 80 0.13 13.35 2.44
C SER A 80 -1.30 13.70 1.98
N LYS A 81 -1.50 14.97 1.63
CA LYS A 81 -2.80 15.48 1.16
C LYS A 81 -3.42 14.62 0.04
N PRO A 82 -2.67 14.14 -0.99
CA PRO A 82 -3.27 13.30 -2.02
C PRO A 82 -3.88 11.99 -1.51
N ILE A 83 -3.19 11.32 -0.58
CA ILE A 83 -3.69 10.06 0.02
C ILE A 83 -4.88 10.34 0.92
N TYR A 84 -4.76 11.35 1.79
CA TYR A 84 -5.85 11.76 2.67
C TYR A 84 -7.11 12.12 1.90
N THR A 85 -7.01 13.01 0.90
CA THR A 85 -8.15 13.41 0.08
C THR A 85 -8.76 12.25 -0.70
N ASN A 86 -7.94 11.32 -1.23
CA ASN A 86 -8.47 10.14 -1.92
C ASN A 86 -9.22 9.20 -0.97
N ALA A 87 -8.69 8.99 0.24
CA ALA A 87 -9.37 8.21 1.28
C ALA A 87 -10.68 8.86 1.71
N LYS A 88 -10.69 10.17 1.97
CA LYS A 88 -11.92 10.92 2.30
C LYS A 88 -12.97 10.78 1.21
N ARG A 89 -12.58 10.88 -0.08
CA ARG A 89 -13.48 10.67 -1.22
C ARG A 89 -14.08 9.26 -1.29
N LYS A 90 -13.38 8.27 -0.72
CA LYS A 90 -13.84 6.88 -0.62
C LYS A 90 -14.54 6.59 0.73
N GLY A 91 -14.88 7.62 1.51
CA GLY A 91 -15.73 7.51 2.69
C GLY A 91 -15.02 7.23 4.02
N PHE A 92 -13.68 7.28 4.08
CA PHE A 92 -12.96 7.14 5.36
C PHE A 92 -13.26 8.31 6.29
N THR A 93 -13.41 8.04 7.59
CA THR A 93 -13.47 9.08 8.62
C THR A 93 -12.08 9.68 8.85
N ASN A 94 -12.02 10.81 9.56
CA ASN A 94 -10.73 11.43 9.88
C ASN A 94 -9.96 10.52 10.85
N GLU A 95 -10.66 9.95 11.81
CA GLU A 95 -10.14 9.09 12.86
C GLU A 95 -9.57 7.79 12.28
N GLU A 96 -10.22 7.21 11.27
CA GLU A 96 -9.77 6.02 10.57
C GLU A 96 -8.48 6.30 9.79
N ILE A 97 -8.49 7.31 8.90
CA ILE A 97 -7.34 7.54 8.02
C ILE A 97 -6.11 8.03 8.79
N GLN A 98 -6.30 8.75 9.91
CA GLN A 98 -5.20 9.21 10.78
C GLN A 98 -4.46 8.06 11.48
N ILE A 99 -5.00 6.84 11.48
CA ILE A 99 -4.22 5.65 11.82
C ILE A 99 -3.27 5.39 10.66
N TYR A 100 -1.97 5.60 10.88
CA TYR A 100 -0.98 5.53 9.80
C TYR A 100 -0.99 4.18 9.07
N LYS A 101 -1.27 3.09 9.80
CA LYS A 101 -1.44 1.75 9.23
C LYS A 101 -2.60 1.68 8.23
N VAL A 102 -3.73 2.32 8.53
CA VAL A 102 -4.87 2.43 7.61
C VAL A 102 -4.46 3.17 6.35
N ALA A 103 -3.78 4.30 6.47
CA ALA A 103 -3.28 5.03 5.31
C ALA A 103 -2.31 4.21 4.45
N GLN A 104 -1.48 3.38 5.09
CA GLN A 104 -0.58 2.45 4.40
C GLN A 104 -1.32 1.36 3.61
N ILE A 105 -2.27 0.69 4.25
CA ILE A 105 -3.07 -0.37 3.63
C ILE A 105 -3.95 0.22 2.52
N PHE A 106 -4.58 1.37 2.77
CA PHE A 106 -5.36 2.11 1.78
C PHE A 106 -4.53 2.41 0.53
N ALA A 107 -3.33 2.99 0.69
CA ALA A 107 -2.45 3.29 -0.42
C ALA A 107 -2.02 2.03 -1.18
N LEU A 108 -1.79 0.91 -0.48
CA LEU A 108 -1.48 -0.37 -1.11
C LEU A 108 -2.64 -0.86 -1.97
N MET A 109 -3.86 -0.85 -1.43
CA MET A 109 -5.05 -1.34 -2.14
C MET A 109 -5.41 -0.43 -3.32
N ASP A 110 -5.30 0.89 -3.16
CA ASP A 110 -5.56 1.85 -4.24
C ASP A 110 -4.53 1.71 -5.38
N LEU A 111 -3.24 1.49 -5.05
CA LEU A 111 -2.23 1.20 -6.05
C LEU A 111 -2.44 -0.15 -6.72
N HIS A 112 -2.75 -1.20 -5.95
CA HIS A 112 -3.03 -2.51 -6.50
C HIS A 112 -4.21 -2.45 -7.48
N ALA A 113 -5.30 -1.77 -7.11
CA ALA A 113 -6.45 -1.58 -7.99
C ALA A 113 -6.11 -0.77 -9.26
N LEU A 114 -5.12 0.13 -9.20
CA LEU A 114 -4.69 0.96 -10.32
C LEU A 114 -3.79 0.21 -11.33
N VAL A 115 -2.99 -0.74 -10.85
CA VAL A 115 -1.97 -1.43 -11.68
C VAL A 115 -2.36 -2.86 -12.06
N CYS A 116 -3.18 -3.53 -11.26
CA CYS A 116 -3.57 -4.91 -11.50
C CYS A 116 -4.90 -5.03 -12.25
N GLY A 117 -5.01 -6.02 -13.14
CA GLY A 117 -6.25 -6.38 -13.81
C GLY A 117 -7.25 -7.11 -12.90
N ASP A 118 -8.51 -7.18 -13.32
CA ASP A 118 -9.64 -7.65 -12.50
C ASP A 118 -9.46 -9.04 -11.91
N GLY A 119 -8.87 -9.98 -12.67
CA GLY A 119 -8.58 -11.33 -12.17
C GLY A 119 -7.71 -11.34 -10.92
N MET A 120 -6.59 -10.59 -10.95
CA MET A 120 -5.70 -10.45 -9.79
C MET A 120 -6.38 -9.77 -8.62
N ARG A 121 -7.19 -8.74 -8.90
CA ARG A 121 -7.91 -8.02 -7.85
C ARG A 121 -8.97 -8.89 -7.18
N ARG A 122 -9.77 -9.64 -7.95
CA ARG A 122 -10.76 -10.61 -7.44
C ARG A 122 -10.11 -11.70 -6.59
N ASN A 123 -8.96 -12.21 -7.01
CA ASN A 123 -8.23 -13.19 -6.22
C ASN A 123 -7.82 -12.61 -4.85
N ARG A 124 -7.25 -11.41 -4.83
CA ARG A 124 -6.86 -10.73 -3.57
C ARG A 124 -8.03 -10.31 -2.70
N PHE A 125 -9.18 -10.00 -3.31
CA PHE A 125 -10.40 -9.70 -2.55
C PHE A 125 -10.81 -10.87 -1.66
N LYS A 126 -10.66 -12.12 -2.12
CA LYS A 126 -10.93 -13.31 -1.29
C LYS A 126 -10.07 -13.33 -0.03
N ASP A 127 -8.77 -13.06 -0.17
CA ASP A 127 -7.82 -12.99 0.96
C ASP A 127 -8.24 -11.89 1.96
N PHE A 128 -8.69 -10.74 1.47
CA PHE A 128 -9.15 -9.63 2.31
C PHE A 128 -10.47 -9.93 3.03
N VAL A 129 -11.40 -10.65 2.40
CA VAL A 129 -12.65 -11.09 3.05
C VAL A 129 -12.33 -12.05 4.19
N VAL A 130 -11.44 -13.02 3.98
CA VAL A 130 -10.99 -13.93 5.03
C VAL A 130 -10.36 -13.14 6.18
N PHE A 131 -9.46 -12.19 5.87
CA PHE A 131 -8.85 -11.35 6.90
C PHE A 131 -9.88 -10.55 7.71
N LYS A 132 -10.89 -9.96 7.06
CA LYS A 132 -12.00 -9.26 7.72
C LYS A 132 -12.76 -10.20 8.68
N GLN A 133 -13.09 -11.40 8.22
CA GLN A 133 -13.80 -12.40 9.03
C GLN A 133 -12.99 -12.85 10.25
N GLU A 134 -11.70 -13.16 10.07
CA GLU A 134 -10.83 -13.52 11.20
C GLU A 134 -10.69 -12.38 12.20
N PHE A 135 -10.64 -11.13 11.72
CA PHE A 135 -10.52 -9.98 12.62
C PHE A 135 -11.82 -9.70 13.40
N GLN A 136 -12.97 -9.95 12.81
CA GLN A 136 -14.27 -9.87 13.49
C GLN A 136 -14.43 -10.94 14.59
N ARG A 137 -13.86 -12.14 14.41
CA ARG A 137 -13.92 -13.21 15.42
C ARG A 137 -13.23 -12.87 16.75
N VAL A 138 -12.32 -11.90 16.73
CA VAL A 138 -11.54 -11.47 17.90
C VAL A 138 -11.90 -10.06 18.36
N GLU A 139 -12.99 -9.48 17.84
CA GLU A 139 -13.43 -8.11 18.14
C GLU A 139 -13.63 -7.88 19.65
N ASP A 140 -14.25 -8.85 20.33
CA ASP A 140 -14.52 -8.80 21.77
C ASP A 140 -13.24 -8.64 22.61
N LEU A 141 -12.10 -9.16 22.13
CA LEU A 141 -10.81 -9.03 22.83
C LEU A 141 -10.29 -7.60 22.88
N PHE A 142 -10.80 -6.73 22.01
CA PHE A 142 -10.26 -5.39 21.80
C PHE A 142 -11.32 -4.28 21.85
N GLN A 143 -12.55 -4.61 22.27
CA GLN A 143 -13.70 -3.68 22.30
C GLN A 143 -13.40 -2.37 23.04
N ASP A 144 -12.62 -2.43 24.13
CA ASP A 144 -12.27 -1.25 24.94
C ASP A 144 -11.13 -0.41 24.33
N ASN A 145 -10.43 -0.94 23.32
CA ASN A 145 -9.33 -0.23 22.67
C ASN A 145 -9.82 0.51 21.42
N LYS A 146 -10.15 1.80 21.60
CA LYS A 146 -10.62 2.68 20.52
C LYS A 146 -9.76 2.68 19.25
N TYR A 147 -8.44 2.44 19.33
CA TYR A 147 -7.59 2.42 18.13
C TYR A 147 -7.77 1.13 17.33
N ILE A 148 -7.96 0.01 18.02
CA ILE A 148 -8.25 -1.28 17.38
C ILE A 148 -9.65 -1.24 16.77
N SER A 149 -10.67 -0.74 17.49
CA SER A 149 -12.03 -0.62 16.94
C SER A 149 -12.06 0.29 15.70
N ARG A 150 -11.35 1.42 15.73
CA ARG A 150 -11.20 2.31 14.55
C ARG A 150 -10.46 1.63 13.40
N PHE A 151 -9.41 0.88 13.70
CA PHE A 151 -8.69 0.11 12.69
C PHE A 151 -9.60 -0.95 12.07
N GLN A 152 -10.40 -1.66 12.86
CA GLN A 152 -11.38 -2.63 12.37
C GLN A 152 -12.47 -1.99 11.50
N SER A 153 -13.04 -0.87 11.92
CA SER A 153 -13.96 -0.08 11.08
C SER A 153 -13.32 0.28 9.73
N ALA A 154 -12.06 0.71 9.74
CA ALA A 154 -11.32 1.01 8.54
C ALA A 154 -11.06 -0.23 7.66
N ILE A 155 -10.76 -1.40 8.24
CA ILE A 155 -10.61 -2.67 7.50
C ILE A 155 -11.92 -3.04 6.81
N ASN A 156 -13.06 -2.98 7.52
CA ASN A 156 -14.37 -3.26 6.93
C ASN A 156 -14.60 -2.40 5.69
N ARG A 157 -14.37 -1.09 5.83
CA ARG A 157 -14.47 -0.12 4.74
C ARG A 157 -13.51 -0.41 3.59
N LEU A 158 -12.26 -0.77 3.88
CA LEU A 158 -11.26 -1.13 2.87
C LEU A 158 -11.73 -2.30 2.01
N VAL A 159 -12.30 -3.34 2.63
CA VAL A 159 -12.85 -4.49 1.91
C VAL A 159 -14.01 -4.06 1.03
N ASP A 160 -14.96 -3.29 1.58
CA ASP A 160 -16.16 -2.87 0.84
C ASP A 160 -15.81 -1.98 -0.37
N ILE A 161 -14.82 -1.10 -0.26
CA ILE A 161 -14.33 -0.26 -1.38
C ILE A 161 -13.60 -1.08 -2.45
N TYR A 162 -12.98 -2.18 -2.05
CA TYR A 162 -12.14 -3.00 -2.92
C TYR A 162 -12.93 -4.12 -3.60
N GLN A 163 -14.17 -4.35 -3.17
CA GLN A 163 -15.14 -5.15 -3.89
C GLN A 163 -15.32 -4.61 -5.31
N ILE A 164 -15.29 -5.53 -6.29
CA ILE A 164 -15.37 -5.25 -7.73
C ILE A 164 -16.71 -5.69 -8.23
#